data_AF-W4GFM1-F1
#
_entry.id   AF-W4GFM1-F1
#
_cell.length_a   1.000
_cell.length_b   1.000
_cell.length_c   1.000
_cell.angle_alpha   90.00
_cell.angle_beta   90.00
_cell.angle_gamma   90.00
#
_symmetry.space_group_name_H-M   'P 1'
#
loop_
_entity.id
_entity.type
_entity.pdbx_description
1 polymer ?
#
loop_
_entity_poly.entity_id
_entity_poly.type
_entity_poly.pdbx_seq_one_letter_code
_entity_poly.pdbx_strand_id
1 'polypeptide(L)'
;MKELQIIWNDPPANAPNIDDDGDAFWGSVVLCEAIMWDDFQGWLNCNEGRVRRWVFEPLADGTATGRVVIYSIPSFVHAETAGRIATIFLEQIARAGNDFGLMYSVKPATDPTCRTGDRG
;
A
#
# COMPACT_ATOMS: atom_id res chain seq x y z
N MET A 1 -6.30 15.93 4.93
CA MET A 1 -6.22 15.83 3.44
C MET A 1 -5.31 16.87 2.78
N LYS A 2 -5.21 18.13 3.27
CA LYS A 2 -4.25 19.11 2.74
C LYS A 2 -2.79 18.65 2.82
N GLU A 3 -2.39 18.03 3.94
CA GLU A 3 -1.02 17.52 4.15
C GLU A 3 -0.65 16.42 3.14
N LEU A 4 -1.57 15.49 2.86
CA LEU A 4 -1.36 14.46 1.84
C LEU A 4 -1.21 15.03 0.43
N GLN A 5 -1.99 16.06 0.08
CA GLN A 5 -1.84 16.75 -1.21
C GLN A 5 -0.52 17.52 -1.30
N ILE A 6 -0.01 18.04 -0.19
CA ILE A 6 1.30 18.68 -0.15
C ILE A 6 2.37 17.63 -0.40
N ILE A 7 2.42 16.55 0.38
CA ILE A 7 3.42 15.47 0.21
C ILE A 7 3.34 14.85 -1.18
N TRP A 8 2.14 14.66 -1.74
CA TRP A 8 1.95 14.06 -3.06
C TRP A 8 2.59 14.87 -4.19
N ASN A 9 2.58 16.20 -4.07
CA ASN A 9 3.08 17.11 -5.11
C ASN A 9 4.47 17.66 -4.79
N ASP A 10 5.05 17.29 -3.64
CA ASP A 10 6.35 17.78 -3.19
C ASP A 10 7.46 16.94 -3.84
N PRO A 11 8.51 17.57 -4.43
CA PRO A 11 9.64 16.83 -4.97
C PRO A 11 10.37 16.02 -3.88
N PRO A 12 10.91 14.83 -4.20
CA PRO A 12 11.75 14.04 -3.30
C PRO A 12 12.84 14.83 -2.55
N ALA A 13 13.42 15.84 -3.19
CA ALA A 13 14.46 16.69 -2.60
C ALA A 13 14.00 17.54 -1.40
N ASN A 14 12.69 17.72 -1.23
CA ASN A 14 12.11 18.50 -0.14
C ASN A 14 11.70 17.64 1.06
N ALA A 15 11.90 16.33 0.99
CA ALA A 15 11.59 15.46 2.09
C ALA A 15 12.43 15.83 3.33
N PRO A 16 11.81 15.86 4.53
CA PRO A 16 12.52 16.17 5.76
C PRO A 16 13.55 15.10 6.13
N ASN A 17 13.36 13.86 5.68
CA ASN A 17 14.24 12.74 5.98
C ASN A 17 14.40 11.81 4.77
N ILE A 18 15.37 10.91 4.86
CA ILE A 18 15.52 9.74 4.00
C ILE A 18 15.32 8.50 4.88
N ASP A 19 14.57 7.50 4.40
CA ASP A 19 14.34 6.26 5.13
C ASP A 19 15.51 5.26 5.01
N ASP A 20 15.37 4.09 5.67
CA ASP A 20 16.39 3.05 5.71
C ASP A 20 16.71 2.46 4.33
N ASP A 21 15.79 2.59 3.36
CA ASP A 21 15.96 2.13 1.98
C ASP A 21 16.60 3.19 1.08
N GLY A 22 16.85 4.40 1.61
CA GLY A 22 17.42 5.52 0.86
C GLY A 22 16.38 6.37 0.12
N ASP A 23 15.09 6.17 0.40
CA ASP A 23 13.99 6.88 -0.24
C ASP A 23 13.58 8.14 0.54
N ALA A 24 13.09 9.14 -0.19
CA ALA A 24 12.58 10.38 0.38
C ALA A 24 11.36 10.13 1.28
N PHE A 25 11.45 10.56 2.55
CA PHE A 25 10.48 10.23 3.59
C PHE A 25 9.93 11.48 4.30
N TRP A 26 8.61 11.66 4.23
CA TRP A 26 7.88 12.78 4.86
C TRP A 26 7.25 12.45 6.22
N GLY A 27 7.54 11.27 6.77
CA GLY A 27 6.84 10.78 7.95
C GLY A 27 5.51 10.11 7.60
N SER A 28 4.92 9.48 8.60
CA SER A 28 3.61 8.86 8.45
C SER A 28 2.51 9.92 8.50
N VAL A 29 1.45 9.72 7.70
CA VAL A 29 0.27 10.59 7.71
C VAL A 29 -0.88 9.84 8.37
N VAL A 30 -1.36 10.36 9.49
CA VAL A 30 -2.58 9.85 10.14
C VAL A 30 -3.80 10.37 9.39
N LEU A 31 -4.58 9.44 8.85
CA LEU A 31 -5.82 9.72 8.13
C LEU A 31 -7.03 9.79 9.07
N CYS A 32 -6.99 8.95 10.11
CA CYS A 32 -8.03 8.85 11.11
C CYS A 32 -7.37 8.44 12.43
N GLU A 33 -7.56 9.24 13.48
CA GLU A 33 -6.94 9.02 14.79
C GLU A 33 -7.58 7.85 15.56
N ALA A 34 -8.87 7.58 15.32
CA ALA A 34 -9.60 6.52 15.98
C ALA A 34 -10.76 6.02 15.12
N ILE A 35 -10.74 4.74 14.77
CA ILE A 35 -11.81 4.02 14.08
C ILE A 35 -11.85 2.58 14.59
N MET A 36 -13.04 1.98 14.64
CA MET A 36 -13.17 0.55 14.90
C MET A 36 -12.64 -0.26 13.71
N TRP A 37 -12.02 -1.41 13.99
CA TRP A 37 -11.58 -2.31 12.92
C TRP A 37 -12.72 -2.69 11.95
N ASP A 38 -13.90 -3.02 12.47
CA ASP A 38 -15.04 -3.45 11.65
C ASP A 38 -15.53 -2.34 10.72
N ASP A 39 -15.54 -1.09 11.19
CA ASP A 39 -15.91 0.07 10.38
C ASP A 39 -14.86 0.33 9.29
N PHE A 40 -13.57 0.24 9.65
CA PHE A 40 -12.49 0.38 8.69
C PHE A 40 -12.52 -0.72 7.64
N GLN A 41 -12.74 -1.98 8.06
CA GLN A 41 -12.85 -3.13 7.16
C GLN A 41 -14.06 -3.00 6.24
N GLY A 42 -15.22 -2.58 6.77
CA GLY A 42 -16.42 -2.33 5.98
C GLY A 42 -16.19 -1.25 4.91
N TRP A 43 -15.52 -0.17 5.28
CA TRP A 43 -15.13 0.87 4.33
C TRP A 43 -14.11 0.37 3.30
N LEU A 44 -13.12 -0.42 3.73
CA LEU A 44 -12.08 -0.97 2.85
C LEU A 44 -12.69 -1.89 1.79
N ASN A 45 -13.60 -2.79 2.18
CA ASN A 45 -14.30 -3.68 1.24
C ASN A 45 -15.06 -2.90 0.15
N CYS A 46 -15.60 -1.73 0.48
CA CYS A 46 -16.28 -0.86 -0.47
C CYS A 46 -15.33 -0.04 -1.37
N ASN A 47 -14.05 0.08 -0.98
CA ASN A 47 -13.06 0.94 -1.63
C ASN A 47 -11.78 0.19 -2.03
N GLU A 48 -11.79 -1.14 -2.00
CA GLU A 48 -10.66 -1.99 -2.33
C GLU A 48 -10.18 -1.71 -3.77
N GLY A 49 -8.87 -1.57 -3.95
CA GLY A 49 -8.28 -1.17 -5.23
C GLY A 49 -8.32 0.34 -5.53
N ARG A 50 -8.99 1.17 -4.71
CA ARG A 50 -9.04 2.63 -4.88
C ARG A 50 -8.05 3.37 -3.98
N VAL A 51 -7.68 2.76 -2.86
CA VAL A 51 -6.79 3.35 -1.85
C VAL A 51 -5.56 2.49 -1.65
N ARG A 52 -4.39 3.15 -1.70
CA ARG A 52 -3.09 2.49 -1.66
C ARG A 52 -2.47 2.61 -0.27
N ARG A 53 -2.03 1.49 0.29
CA ARG A 53 -1.15 1.40 1.48
C ARG A 53 -1.70 2.06 2.76
N TRP A 54 -3.02 2.05 2.96
CA TRP A 54 -3.59 2.46 4.25
C TRP A 54 -3.40 1.32 5.24
N VAL A 55 -2.77 1.63 6.38
CA VAL A 55 -2.46 0.67 7.43
C VAL A 55 -3.33 0.99 8.63
N PHE A 56 -4.03 0.00 9.15
CA PHE A 56 -4.70 0.11 10.45
C PHE A 56 -3.68 -0.22 11.54
N GLU A 57 -3.40 0.75 12.39
CA GLU A 57 -2.58 0.61 13.57
C GLU A 57 -3.43 0.57 14.82
N PRO A 58 -3.40 -0.54 15.56
CA PRO A 58 -4.20 -0.65 16.75
C PRO A 58 -3.71 0.28 17.86
N LEU A 59 -4.65 0.84 18.62
CA LEU A 59 -4.30 1.57 19.84
C LEU A 59 -4.03 0.58 20.99
N ALA A 60 -3.12 0.95 21.88
CA ALA A 60 -2.72 0.12 23.03
C ALA A 60 -3.77 0.10 24.16
N ASP A 61 -4.92 0.74 23.98
CA ASP A 61 -5.94 0.93 25.00
C ASP A 61 -6.84 -0.30 25.22
N GLY A 62 -6.56 -1.41 24.53
CA GLY A 62 -7.30 -2.67 24.67
C GLY A 62 -8.68 -2.64 24.02
N THR A 63 -9.05 -1.57 23.33
CA THR A 63 -10.25 -1.50 22.51
C THR A 63 -9.96 -2.06 21.11
N ALA A 64 -11.00 -2.45 20.37
CA ALA A 64 -10.86 -2.81 18.95
C ALA A 64 -10.66 -1.58 18.04
N THR A 65 -10.27 -0.44 18.62
CA THR A 65 -9.99 0.78 17.88
C THR A 65 -8.54 0.86 17.45
N GLY A 66 -8.32 1.59 16.37
CA GLY A 66 -7.02 1.88 15.82
C GLY A 66 -7.03 3.21 15.10
N ARG A 67 -5.83 3.67 14.74
CA ARG A 67 -5.64 4.76 13.81
C ARG A 67 -5.38 4.22 12.41
N VAL A 68 -5.72 4.99 11.39
CA VAL A 68 -5.42 4.67 10.00
C VAL A 68 -4.29 5.57 9.54
N VAL A 69 -3.23 4.97 9.02
CA VAL A 69 -1.96 5.64 8.73
C VAL A 69 -1.49 5.30 7.31
N ILE A 70 -0.88 6.27 6.64
CA ILE A 70 -0.07 6.03 5.42
C ILE A 70 1.39 6.24 5.79
N TYR A 71 2.21 5.21 5.61
CA TYR A 71 3.65 5.30 5.83
C TYR A 71 4.42 5.85 4.63
N SER A 72 3.96 5.52 3.42
CA SER A 72 4.62 5.97 2.20
C SER A 72 3.62 6.15 1.08
N ILE A 73 3.83 7.21 0.31
CA ILE A 73 3.16 7.39 -0.96
C ILE A 73 3.91 6.54 -2.00
N PRO A 74 3.21 5.78 -2.87
CA PRO A 74 3.86 5.04 -3.93
C PRO A 74 4.71 5.97 -4.81
N SER A 75 6.02 5.79 -4.77
CA SER A 75 6.94 6.49 -5.67
C SER A 75 6.94 5.86 -7.06
N PHE A 76 7.53 6.55 -8.04
CA PHE A 76 7.77 5.97 -9.37
C PHE A 76 8.57 4.66 -9.29
N VAL A 77 9.58 4.60 -8.41
CA VAL A 77 10.41 3.41 -8.19
C VAL A 77 9.58 2.23 -7.69
N HIS A 78 8.62 2.48 -6.78
CA HIS A 78 7.70 1.45 -6.33
C HIS A 78 6.82 0.91 -7.47
N ALA A 79 6.31 1.81 -8.32
CA ALA A 79 5.47 1.42 -9.46
C ALA A 79 6.28 0.64 -10.50
N GLU A 80 7.50 1.07 -10.82
CA GLU A 80 8.40 0.38 -11.74
C GLU A 80 8.81 -1.01 -11.19
N THR A 81 9.17 -1.08 -9.91
CA THR A 81 9.54 -2.33 -9.25
C THR A 81 8.38 -3.32 -9.22
N ALA A 82 7.18 -2.87 -8.84
CA ALA A 82 5.98 -3.70 -8.86
C ALA A 82 5.66 -4.21 -10.27
N GLY A 83 5.75 -3.33 -11.28
CA GLY A 83 5.56 -3.71 -12.69
C GLY A 83 6.56 -4.78 -13.13
N ARG A 84 7.83 -4.64 -12.75
CA ARG A 84 8.89 -5.60 -13.11
C ARG A 84 8.69 -6.96 -12.44
N ILE A 85 8.32 -6.97 -11.16
CA ILE A 85 7.99 -8.21 -10.44
C ILE A 85 6.79 -8.92 -11.09
N ALA A 86 5.72 -8.17 -11.40
CA ALA A 86 4.55 -8.73 -12.07
C ALA A 86 4.91 -9.37 -13.41
N THR A 87 5.70 -8.69 -14.25
CA THR A 87 6.18 -9.22 -15.53
C THR A 87 6.96 -10.52 -15.35
N ILE A 88 7.88 -10.60 -14.38
CA ILE A 88 8.65 -11.81 -14.11
C ILE A 88 7.75 -12.99 -13.75
N PHE A 89 6.73 -12.79 -12.92
CA PHE A 89 5.77 -13.85 -12.57
C PHE A 89 4.97 -14.32 -13.78
N LEU A 90 4.47 -13.40 -14.60
CA LEU A 90 3.72 -13.74 -15.81
C LEU A 90 4.58 -14.55 -16.80
N GLU A 91 5.84 -14.17 -16.98
CA GLU A 91 6.78 -14.93 -17.80
C GLU A 91 7.02 -16.35 -17.27
N GLN A 92 7.20 -16.51 -15.97
CA GLN A 92 7.40 -17.83 -15.36
C GLN A 92 6.17 -18.73 -15.53
N ILE A 93 4.96 -18.19 -15.32
CA ILE A 93 3.71 -18.92 -15.51
C ILE A 93 3.55 -19.40 -16.96
N ALA A 94 3.79 -18.50 -17.92
CA ALA A 94 3.69 -18.85 -19.34
C ALA A 94 4.70 -19.93 -19.75
N ARG A 95 5.95 -19.82 -19.25
CA ARG A 95 6.99 -20.83 -19.51
C ARG A 95 6.64 -22.18 -18.88
N ALA A 96 6.15 -22.19 -17.64
CA ALA A 96 5.80 -23.43 -16.94
C ALA A 96 4.63 -24.16 -17.60
N GLY A 97 3.62 -23.43 -18.07
CA GLY A 97 2.47 -24.02 -18.78
C GLY A 97 2.66 -24.19 -20.28
N ASN A 98 3.79 -23.72 -20.84
CA ASN A 98 4.08 -23.68 -22.28
C ASN A 98 2.95 -23.02 -23.10
N ASP A 99 2.33 -21.99 -22.55
CA ASP A 99 1.21 -21.28 -23.15
C ASP A 99 1.25 -19.79 -22.78
N PHE A 100 1.46 -18.94 -23.79
CA PHE A 100 1.45 -17.49 -23.63
C PHE A 100 0.05 -16.97 -23.24
N GLY A 101 -1.01 -17.71 -23.55
CA GLY A 101 -2.38 -17.44 -23.11
C GLY A 101 -2.55 -17.40 -21.59
N LEU A 102 -1.72 -18.14 -20.85
CA LEU A 102 -1.73 -18.15 -19.39
C LEU A 102 -1.36 -16.80 -18.77
N MET A 103 -0.62 -15.94 -19.47
CA MET A 103 -0.36 -14.58 -18.96
C MET A 103 -1.65 -13.79 -18.78
N TYR A 104 -2.63 -13.99 -19.66
CA TYR A 104 -3.90 -13.26 -19.65
C TYR A 104 -4.92 -13.83 -18.65
N SER A 105 -4.68 -15.03 -18.11
CA SER A 105 -5.55 -15.61 -17.08
C SER A 105 -5.21 -15.10 -15.67
N VAL A 106 -3.99 -14.58 -15.48
CA VAL A 106 -3.55 -14.00 -14.23
C VAL A 106 -4.08 -12.57 -14.14
N LYS A 107 -4.91 -12.32 -13.12
CA LYS A 107 -5.37 -10.97 -12.80
C LYS A 107 -4.39 -10.34 -11.81
N PRO A 108 -3.56 -9.37 -12.21
CA PRO A 108 -2.72 -8.66 -11.27
C PRO A 108 -3.61 -7.84 -10.33
N ALA A 109 -3.44 -8.03 -9.01
CA ALA A 109 -3.95 -7.08 -8.04
C ALA A 109 -3.01 -5.87 -8.06
N THR A 110 -3.49 -4.71 -8.53
CA THR A 110 -2.66 -3.51 -8.63
C THR A 110 -2.35 -2.90 -7.26
N ASP A 111 -3.21 -3.17 -6.26
CA ASP A 111 -3.20 -2.46 -4.98
C ASP A 111 -3.65 -3.39 -3.83
N PRO A 112 -2.88 -4.44 -3.50
CA PRO A 112 -3.26 -5.35 -2.43
C PRO A 112 -3.21 -4.63 -1.07
N THR A 113 -4.24 -4.82 -0.26
CA THR A 113 -4.21 -4.42 1.15
C THR A 113 -3.29 -5.38 1.90
N CYS A 114 -2.17 -4.88 2.41
CA CYS A 114 -1.27 -5.67 3.24
C CYS A 114 -1.69 -5.56 4.70
N ARG A 115 -2.01 -6.69 5.33
CA ARG A 115 -2.22 -6.77 6.78
C ARG A 115 -0.87 -7.05 7.44
N THR A 116 -0.28 -6.05 8.07
CA THR A 116 0.93 -6.21 8.88
C THR A 116 0.54 -6.42 10.35
N GLY A 117 1.13 -7.44 10.98
CA GLY A 117 0.90 -7.79 12.39
C GLY A 117 0.01 -9.03 12.58
N ASP A 118 0.50 -9.98 13.39
CA ASP A 118 -0.24 -11.17 13.80
C ASP A 118 -1.45 -10.78 14.63
N ARG A 119 -2.63 -11.08 14.09
CA ARG A 119 -3.89 -10.99 14.82
C ARG A 119 -4.83 -12.09 14.36
N GLY A 120 -4.65 -13.26 14.99
CA GLY A 120 -5.64 -14.34 15.09
C GLY A 120 -5.97 -15.04 13.78
#